data_AF-A0AAW0M1Z8-F1
#
_entry.id   AF-A0AAW0M1Z8-F1
#
_cell.length_a   1.000
_cell.length_b   1.000
_cell.length_c   1.000
_cell.angle_alpha   90.00
_cell.angle_beta   90.00
_cell.angle_gamma   90.00
#
_symmetry.space_group_name_H-M   'P 1'
#
loop_
_entity.id
_entity.type
_entity.pdbx_description
1 polymer ?
#
loop_
_entity_poly.entity_id
_entity_poly.type
_entity_poly.pdbx_seq_one_letter_code
_entity_poly.pdbx_strand_id
1 'polypeptide(L)'
;MDSLLTLPESAHPESSTTVHSENSAEEKPTVLWKALYIQELTMDHFESISSTPMPDGNLNYNNILHATLKLFQKMYPLEEVFPETASPENPEDNNEFSLES
;
A
#
# COMPACT_ATOMS: atom_id res chain seq x y z
N MET A 1 -5.60 -25.60 -11.24
CA MET A 1 -5.26 -24.50 -10.31
C MET A 1 -4.24 -24.95 -9.26
N ASP A 2 -3.43 -25.96 -9.59
CA ASP A 2 -2.85 -26.87 -8.60
C ASP A 2 -1.38 -26.57 -8.29
N SER A 3 -0.87 -25.42 -8.75
CA SER A 3 0.56 -25.09 -8.66
C SER A 3 0.88 -23.86 -7.80
N LEU A 4 -0.12 -23.24 -7.17
CA LEU A 4 0.11 -22.06 -6.31
C LEU A 4 0.62 -22.41 -4.91
N LEU A 5 0.63 -23.70 -4.53
CA LEU A 5 0.78 -24.12 -3.13
C LEU A 5 1.82 -25.20 -2.84
N THR A 6 2.77 -25.50 -3.72
CA THR A 6 3.84 -26.46 -3.38
C THR A 6 4.69 -25.92 -2.22
N LEU A 7 4.76 -26.65 -1.11
CA LEU A 7 5.65 -26.36 0.01
C LEU A 7 7.06 -26.85 -0.36
N PRO A 8 8.14 -26.10 -0.10
CA PRO A 8 9.49 -26.63 -0.29
C PRO A 8 9.69 -27.82 0.66
N GLU A 9 10.03 -28.97 0.09
CA GLU A 9 10.35 -30.17 0.85
C GLU A 9 11.66 -29.92 1.62
N SER A 10 11.66 -30.23 2.92
CA SER A 10 12.83 -30.02 3.79
C SER A 10 13.99 -30.85 3.26
N ALA A 11 15.02 -30.20 2.72
CA ALA A 11 16.22 -30.88 2.26
C ALA A 11 16.90 -31.63 3.42
N HIS A 12 16.99 -32.96 3.30
CA HIS A 12 17.79 -33.81 4.17
C HIS A 12 19.28 -33.59 3.82
N PRO A 13 20.19 -33.39 4.80
CA PRO A 13 21.60 -33.13 4.49
C PRO A 13 22.32 -34.46 4.27
N GLU A 14 22.21 -35.03 3.08
CA GLU A 14 23.13 -36.09 2.66
C GLU A 14 24.40 -35.47 2.06
N SER A 15 25.50 -35.78 2.72
CA SER A 15 26.85 -35.34 2.42
C SER A 15 27.33 -35.85 1.06
N SER A 16 27.70 -34.95 0.14
CA SER A 16 28.76 -35.22 -0.85
C SER A 16 29.14 -34.00 -1.70
N THR A 17 30.37 -33.52 -1.45
CA THR A 17 31.35 -32.93 -2.39
C THR A 17 30.85 -31.98 -3.48
N THR A 18 31.05 -30.68 -3.22
CA THR A 18 30.91 -29.55 -4.14
C THR A 18 31.97 -29.59 -5.25
N VAL A 19 31.57 -29.92 -6.47
CA VAL A 19 32.29 -29.49 -7.69
C VAL A 19 31.79 -28.10 -8.00
N HIS A 20 32.66 -27.10 -7.85
CA HIS A 20 32.40 -25.72 -8.26
C HIS A 20 32.20 -25.66 -9.77
N SER A 21 30.94 -25.76 -10.21
CA SER A 21 30.52 -25.33 -11.54
C SER A 21 30.12 -23.86 -11.44
N GLU A 22 30.80 -23.04 -12.23
CA GLU A 22 30.56 -21.60 -12.46
C GLU A 22 29.24 -21.29 -13.18
N ASN A 23 28.25 -22.19 -13.11
CA ASN A 23 26.86 -21.85 -13.38
C ASN A 23 26.30 -21.19 -12.13
N SER A 24 26.35 -19.86 -12.08
CA SER A 24 25.46 -19.07 -11.22
C SER A 24 24.03 -19.26 -11.73
N ALA A 25 23.47 -20.45 -11.47
CA ALA A 25 22.03 -20.62 -11.47
C ALA A 25 21.53 -19.67 -10.39
N GLU A 26 20.73 -18.69 -10.78
CA GLU A 26 20.11 -17.73 -9.87
C GLU A 26 19.27 -18.53 -8.86
N GLU A 27 19.86 -18.82 -7.69
CA GLU A 27 19.21 -19.65 -6.68
C GLU A 27 17.97 -18.91 -6.17
N LYS A 28 16.79 -19.50 -6.42
CA LYS A 28 15.53 -18.90 -6.01
C LYS A 28 15.50 -18.79 -4.48
N PRO A 29 15.10 -17.63 -3.91
CA PRO A 29 15.03 -17.46 -2.46
C PRO A 29 14.14 -18.51 -1.78
N THR A 30 14.62 -19.07 -0.66
CA THR A 30 13.85 -20.00 0.18
C THR A 30 12.72 -19.26 0.90
N VAL A 31 11.48 -19.73 0.74
CA VAL A 31 10.31 -19.18 1.43
C VAL A 31 10.26 -19.70 2.86
N LEU A 32 10.36 -18.81 3.85
CA LEU A 32 10.25 -19.16 5.27
C LEU A 32 8.78 -19.31 5.72
N TRP A 33 7.87 -18.50 5.16
CA TRP A 33 6.44 -18.57 5.48
C TRP A 33 5.57 -17.95 4.37
N LYS A 34 4.31 -18.42 4.27
CA LYS A 34 3.29 -17.86 3.37
C LYS A 34 1.93 -17.84 4.07
N ALA A 35 1.15 -16.78 3.83
CA ALA A 35 -0.27 -16.72 4.15
C ALA A 35 -1.09 -16.37 2.92
N LEU A 36 -2.35 -16.77 2.97
CA LEU A 36 -3.38 -16.46 2.00
C LEU A 36 -4.62 -16.00 2.76
N TYR A 37 -5.18 -14.88 2.34
CA TYR A 37 -6.44 -14.34 2.85
C TYR A 37 -7.30 -13.92 1.67
N ILE A 38 -8.63 -14.11 1.80
CA ILE A 38 -9.61 -13.66 0.83
C ILE A 38 -10.37 -12.52 1.49
N GLN A 39 -10.30 -11.33 0.87
CA GLN A 39 -11.08 -10.17 1.29
C GLN A 39 -12.34 -10.08 0.44
N GLU A 40 -13.49 -9.98 1.10
CA GLU A 40 -14.74 -9.66 0.43
C GLU A 40 -14.76 -8.18 0.03
N LEU A 41 -15.20 -7.88 -1.20
CA LEU A 41 -15.32 -6.51 -1.67
C LEU A 41 -16.71 -5.97 -1.35
N THR A 42 -16.79 -5.06 -0.39
CA THR A 42 -18.02 -4.32 -0.06
C THR A 42 -17.99 -2.94 -0.69
N MET A 43 -19.12 -2.53 -1.27
CA MET A 43 -19.30 -1.20 -1.87
C MET A 43 -19.67 -0.13 -0.85
N ASP A 44 -19.53 1.14 -1.24
CA ASP A 44 -20.01 2.27 -0.46
C ASP A 44 -21.54 2.28 -0.36
N HIS A 45 -22.04 2.75 0.79
CA HIS A 45 -23.45 3.10 0.97
C HIS A 45 -23.52 4.42 1.73
N PHE A 46 -24.18 5.43 1.16
CA PHE A 46 -24.20 6.77 1.73
C PHE A 46 -25.65 7.23 1.96
N GLU A 47 -26.18 6.94 3.15
CA GLU A 47 -27.50 7.37 3.62
C GLU A 47 -27.39 8.00 5.01
N SER A 48 -28.43 7.90 5.85
CA SER A 48 -28.40 8.36 7.25
C SER A 48 -27.30 7.67 8.06
N ILE A 49 -26.97 6.43 7.71
CA ILE A 49 -25.76 5.73 8.16
C ILE A 49 -24.95 5.47 6.89
N SER A 50 -23.67 5.84 6.94
CA SER A 50 -22.78 5.72 5.79
C SER A 50 -21.71 4.66 6.05
N SER A 51 -21.42 3.85 5.04
CA SER A 51 -20.33 2.86 5.02
C SER A 51 -19.34 3.16 3.90
N THR A 52 -18.06 3.03 4.21
CA THR A 52 -16.96 3.19 3.25
C THR A 52 -16.66 1.87 2.53
N PRO A 53 -16.17 1.91 1.27
CA PRO A 53 -15.83 0.70 0.55
C PRO A 53 -14.59 0.03 1.13
N MET A 54 -14.47 -1.28 0.95
CA MET A 54 -13.23 -2.02 1.26
C MET A 54 -12.13 -1.68 0.25
N PRO A 55 -10.84 -1.90 0.59
CA PRO A 55 -9.76 -1.80 -0.39
C PRO A 55 -10.05 -2.67 -1.61
N ASP A 56 -10.17 -2.03 -2.77
CA ASP A 56 -10.21 -2.74 -4.04
C ASP A 56 -8.78 -3.08 -4.45
N GLY A 57 -8.58 -4.19 -5.17
CA GLY A 57 -7.25 -4.68 -5.52
C GLY A 57 -6.44 -3.77 -6.47
N ASN A 58 -6.84 -2.51 -6.65
CA ASN A 58 -6.12 -1.55 -7.47
C ASN A 58 -4.86 -1.05 -6.73
N LEU A 59 -3.81 -0.79 -7.50
CA LEU A 59 -2.56 -0.25 -6.95
C LEU A 59 -2.69 1.23 -6.52
N ASN A 60 -3.68 1.94 -7.07
CA ASN A 60 -3.92 3.35 -6.79
C ASN A 60 -5.12 3.53 -5.85
N TYR A 61 -5.24 4.73 -5.29
CA TYR A 61 -6.28 5.08 -4.32
C TYR A 61 -7.49 5.80 -4.95
N ASN A 62 -7.65 5.77 -6.27
CA ASN A 62 -8.64 6.63 -6.93
C ASN A 62 -10.07 6.35 -6.46
N ASN A 63 -10.43 5.08 -6.27
CA ASN A 63 -11.78 4.69 -5.88
C ASN A 63 -12.10 5.08 -4.44
N ILE A 64 -11.17 4.88 -3.50
CA ILE A 64 -11.36 5.30 -2.10
C ILE A 64 -11.36 6.83 -1.97
N LEU A 65 -10.54 7.55 -2.73
CA LEU A 65 -10.56 9.01 -2.77
C LEU A 65 -11.89 9.53 -3.34
N HIS A 66 -12.39 8.92 -4.41
CA HIS A 66 -13.67 9.27 -5.00
C HIS A 66 -14.84 9.03 -4.02
N ALA A 67 -14.87 7.88 -3.36
CA ALA A 67 -15.88 7.57 -2.35
C ALA A 67 -15.83 8.55 -1.16
N THR A 68 -14.62 8.90 -0.71
CA THR A 68 -14.40 9.88 0.36
C THR A 68 -14.92 11.26 -0.01
N LEU A 69 -14.61 11.73 -1.22
CA LEU A 69 -15.07 13.02 -1.73
C LEU A 69 -16.60 13.07 -1.83
N LYS A 70 -17.21 12.01 -2.37
CA LYS A 70 -18.67 11.88 -2.48
C LYS A 70 -19.34 11.89 -1.11
N LEU A 71 -18.76 11.22 -0.11
CA LEU A 71 -19.26 11.24 1.27
C LEU A 71 -19.14 12.65 1.89
N PHE A 72 -17.98 13.30 1.74
CA PHE A 72 -17.76 14.65 2.26
C PHE A 72 -18.79 15.64 1.70
N GLN A 73 -18.99 15.66 0.38
CA GLN A 73 -19.97 16.54 -0.28
C GLN A 73 -21.40 16.28 0.19
N LYS A 74 -21.74 15.03 0.51
CA LYS A 74 -23.05 14.69 1.07
C LYS A 74 -23.23 15.24 2.49
N MET A 75 -22.18 15.16 3.31
CA MET A 75 -22.23 15.62 4.71
C MET A 75 -22.13 17.14 4.85
N TYR A 76 -21.31 17.76 4.01
CA TYR A 76 -20.97 19.18 4.06
C TYR A 76 -21.19 19.84 2.69
N PRO A 77 -22.44 19.97 2.23
CA PRO A 77 -22.74 20.38 0.84
C PRO A 77 -22.33 21.82 0.51
N LEU A 78 -21.99 22.63 1.53
CA LEU A 78 -21.59 24.03 1.38
C LEU A 78 -20.11 24.27 1.69
N GLU A 79 -19.37 23.25 2.12
CA GLU A 79 -17.95 23.39 2.48
C GLU A 79 -17.04 23.12 1.27
N GLU A 80 -15.95 23.87 1.21
CA GLU A 80 -14.86 23.61 0.26
C GLU A 80 -14.07 22.36 0.67
N VAL A 81 -13.62 21.61 -0.33
CA VAL A 81 -12.81 20.41 -0.12
C VAL A 81 -11.34 20.81 -0.02
N PHE A 82 -10.72 20.52 1.13
CA PHE A 82 -9.33 20.86 1.44
C PHE A 82 -9.01 22.35 1.27
N PRO A 83 -9.68 23.26 2.02
CA PRO A 83 -9.36 24.67 1.97
C PRO A 83 -7.93 24.91 2.47
N GLU A 84 -7.27 25.92 1.88
CA GLU A 84 -5.93 26.31 2.31
C GLU A 84 -5.97 26.79 3.77
N THR A 85 -5.19 26.16 4.62
CA THR A 85 -5.04 26.59 6.02
C THR A 85 -3.92 27.61 6.10
N ALA A 86 -4.19 28.77 6.70
CA ALA A 86 -3.12 29.68 7.08
C ALA A 86 -2.16 28.93 8.01
N SER A 87 -0.92 28.72 7.58
CA SER A 87 0.12 28.27 8.50
C SER A 87 0.26 29.36 9.57
N PRO A 88 0.26 29.01 10.88
CA PRO A 88 0.71 29.97 11.86
C PRO A 88 2.11 30.42 11.43
N GLU A 89 2.25 31.72 11.20
CA GLU A 89 3.51 32.37 10.85
C GLU A 89 4.49 32.00 11.96
N ASN A 90 5.46 31.13 11.64
CA ASN A 90 6.49 30.74 12.59
C ASN A 90 7.48 31.89 12.58
N PRO A 91 7.60 32.71 13.65
CA PRO A 91 8.41 33.94 13.63
C PRO A 91 9.93 33.68 13.52
N GLU A 92 10.36 32.42 13.40
CA GLU A 92 11.77 31.99 13.40
C GLU A 92 12.40 31.95 11.99
N ASP A 93 11.63 32.10 10.90
CA ASP A 93 12.16 32.03 9.52
C ASP A 93 12.61 33.37 8.94
N ASN A 94 12.66 34.43 9.76
CA ASN A 94 13.30 35.71 9.41
C ASN A 94 14.84 35.65 9.53
N ASN A 95 15.46 34.57 9.07
CA ASN A 95 16.89 34.56 8.78
C ASN A 95 17.09 34.71 7.27
N GLU A 96 17.10 35.98 6.88
CA GLU A 96 17.76 36.54 5.70
C GLU A 96 19.01 35.73 5.31
N PHE A 97 18.86 34.81 4.35
CA PHE A 97 19.98 34.35 3.53
C PHE A 97 19.78 34.89 2.12
N SER A 98 20.11 36.19 1.96
CA SER A 98 20.53 36.73 0.67
C SER A 98 21.77 35.94 0.20
N LEU A 99 21.56 34.94 -0.65
CA LEU A 99 22.61 34.43 -1.50
C LEU A 99 22.49 35.14 -2.85
N GLU A 100 23.21 36.26 -2.95
CA GLU A 100 23.53 36.93 -4.20
C GLU A 100 24.27 35.93 -5.12
N SER A 101 23.89 35.89 -6.40
CA SER A 101 24.68 35.31 -7.50
C SER A 101 24.74 36.30 -8.64
#